data_AF-A0A7Z6Y542-F1
#
_entry.id   AF-A0A7Z6Y542-F1
#
_cell.length_a   1.000
_cell.length_b   1.000
_cell.length_c   1.000
_cell.angle_alpha   90.00
_cell.angle_beta   90.00
_cell.angle_gamma   90.00
#
_symmetry.space_group_name_H-M   'P 1'
#
loop_
_entity.id
_entity.type
_entity.pdbx_description
1 polymer ?
#
loop_
_entity_poly.entity_id
_entity_poly.type
_entity_poly.pdbx_seq_one_letter_code
_entity_poly.pdbx_strand_id
1 'polypeptide(L)'
;MNMARNLLALAMAGMLAACAVSSSEPGNNSAPLAIQKQGSFTAGGEMITAPGTFNPRKPMQPDGQTYHGDHAYVFYQVPVNARKLPIVMWHGAGQFSRTWETTADGREGFQNIFLRRRFGVYLIDQPRRGDAGRSMVEATLKPTPDEQLWFNQFRIGLWPEYFNGVQVARDPGTREQFFRAMTPNTGPFDMNVISDGVSAIFDKIGPGILFTHSQAGGPGWLTVIKNEKPAIKAGFFLFNGIAWQR
;
A
#
# COMPACT_ATOMS: atom_id res chain seq x y z
N MET A 1 -37.32 55.16 -2.43
CA MET A 1 -36.37 54.24 -3.11
C MET A 1 -35.17 53.99 -2.21
N ASN A 2 -35.25 53.09 -1.22
CA ASN A 2 -34.07 52.59 -0.47
C ASN A 2 -34.37 51.39 0.46
N MET A 3 -35.48 50.66 0.25
CA MET A 3 -35.85 49.51 1.09
C MET A 3 -35.88 48.19 0.33
N ALA A 4 -36.00 48.21 -1.01
CA ALA A 4 -36.10 47.00 -1.83
C ALA A 4 -34.75 46.35 -2.16
N ARG A 5 -33.62 47.05 -1.94
CA ARG A 5 -32.28 46.57 -2.32
C ARG A 5 -31.57 45.73 -1.25
N ASN A 6 -32.02 45.80 0.00
CA ASN A 6 -31.41 45.07 1.12
C ASN A 6 -32.12 43.74 1.45
N LEU A 7 -33.23 43.43 0.79
CA LEU A 7 -33.97 42.16 0.98
C LEU A 7 -33.50 41.04 0.03
N LEU A 8 -32.73 41.35 -1.02
CA LEU A 8 -32.12 40.32 -1.88
C LEU A 8 -30.79 39.77 -1.34
N ALA A 9 -30.13 40.48 -0.41
CA ALA A 9 -28.85 40.04 0.15
C ALA A 9 -29.01 39.04 1.32
N LEU A 10 -30.21 38.91 1.90
CA LEU A 10 -30.48 37.99 3.02
C LEU A 10 -31.07 36.63 2.60
N ALA A 11 -31.45 36.46 1.32
CA ALA A 11 -32.01 35.21 0.82
C ALA A 11 -30.94 34.24 0.25
N MET A 12 -29.67 34.66 0.15
CA MET A 12 -28.60 33.88 -0.48
C MET A 12 -27.57 33.30 0.50
N ALA A 13 -27.84 33.38 1.81
CA ALA A 13 -26.99 32.81 2.86
C ALA A 13 -27.53 31.50 3.47
N GLY A 14 -28.67 31.00 3.01
CA GLY A 14 -29.38 29.85 3.62
C GLY A 14 -29.26 28.50 2.90
N MET A 15 -28.51 28.39 1.80
CA MET A 15 -28.57 27.21 0.91
C MET A 15 -27.23 26.51 0.66
N LEU A 16 -26.27 26.59 1.60
CA LEU A 16 -25.00 25.85 1.53
C LEU A 16 -24.83 24.77 2.62
N ALA A 17 -25.87 24.48 3.41
CA ALA A 17 -25.80 23.50 4.51
C ALA A 17 -26.47 22.15 4.22
N ALA A 18 -26.83 21.85 2.96
CA ALA A 18 -27.57 20.63 2.60
C ALA A 18 -26.89 19.80 1.51
N CYS A 19 -25.60 19.50 1.66
CA CYS A 19 -24.94 18.40 0.96
C CYS A 19 -24.07 17.58 1.92
N ALA A 20 -24.56 17.32 3.13
CA ALA A 20 -24.18 16.10 3.83
C ALA A 20 -25.03 14.98 3.21
N VAL A 21 -24.59 14.46 2.06
CA VAL A 21 -25.05 13.14 1.63
C VAL A 21 -24.50 12.19 2.68
N SER A 22 -25.31 11.89 3.68
CA SER A 22 -25.10 10.73 4.54
C SER A 22 -25.27 9.52 3.63
N SER A 23 -24.21 9.12 2.94
CA SER A 23 -24.05 7.75 2.48
C SER A 23 -23.98 6.91 3.74
N SER A 24 -25.16 6.50 4.23
CA SER A 24 -25.29 5.49 5.26
C SER A 24 -24.82 4.18 4.62
N GLU A 25 -23.51 3.94 4.65
CA GLU A 25 -23.00 2.60 4.44
C GLU A 25 -23.55 1.69 5.54
N PRO A 26 -24.05 0.50 5.19
CA PRO A 26 -24.50 -0.46 6.18
C PRO A 26 -23.29 -1.00 6.94
N GLY A 27 -23.11 -0.51 8.17
CA GLY A 27 -22.47 -1.26 9.25
C GLY A 27 -20.97 -1.10 9.41
N ASN A 28 -20.54 0.02 10.02
CA ASN A 28 -19.41 -0.05 10.94
C ASN A 28 -19.56 1.00 12.05
N ASN A 29 -20.30 0.65 13.12
CA ASN A 29 -20.36 1.40 14.39
C ASN A 29 -19.03 1.37 15.16
N SER A 30 -17.90 1.34 14.45
CA SER A 30 -16.57 1.28 15.06
C SER A 30 -16.16 2.69 15.50
N ALA A 31 -15.69 2.79 16.75
CA ALA A 31 -15.25 4.07 17.31
C ALA A 31 -14.19 4.75 16.42
N PRO A 32 -14.05 6.09 16.43
CA PRO A 32 -13.01 6.77 15.67
C PRO A 32 -11.60 6.23 15.96
N LEU A 33 -10.73 6.25 14.95
CA LEU A 33 -9.31 5.91 15.07
C LEU A 33 -8.51 7.12 15.58
N ALA A 34 -8.02 7.06 16.82
CA ALA A 34 -7.15 8.08 17.38
C ALA A 34 -5.68 7.82 16.98
N ILE A 35 -5.17 8.62 16.04
CA ILE A 35 -3.83 8.49 15.46
C ILE A 35 -2.91 9.55 16.08
N GLN A 36 -1.81 9.11 16.68
CA GLN A 36 -0.79 10.01 17.23
C GLN A 36 0.12 10.58 16.13
N LYS A 37 0.46 9.77 15.13
CA LYS A 37 1.33 10.16 14.02
C LYS A 37 1.01 9.35 12.78
N GLN A 38 1.05 9.98 11.62
CA GLN A 38 0.99 9.31 10.33
C GLN A 38 1.84 10.02 9.29
N GLY A 39 2.21 9.32 8.25
CA GLY A 39 2.93 9.88 7.12
C GLY A 39 3.50 8.79 6.23
N SER A 40 4.45 9.16 5.39
CA SER A 40 5.16 8.24 4.51
C SER A 40 6.64 8.57 4.41
N PHE A 41 7.43 7.60 3.95
CA PHE A 41 8.84 7.78 3.60
C PHE A 41 9.31 6.68 2.64
N THR A 42 10.45 6.91 1.99
CA THR A 42 11.18 5.89 1.25
C THR A 42 12.38 5.37 2.05
N ALA A 43 12.83 4.16 1.72
CA ALA A 43 14.00 3.53 2.33
C ALA A 43 14.77 2.67 1.32
N GLY A 44 16.09 2.58 1.49
CA GLY A 44 16.98 1.88 0.57
C GLY A 44 17.03 2.54 -0.81
N GLY A 45 17.31 1.72 -1.82
CA GLY A 45 17.49 2.16 -3.20
C GLY A 45 18.91 2.60 -3.51
N GLU A 46 19.11 2.95 -4.77
CA GLU A 46 20.40 3.35 -5.32
C GLU A 46 20.32 4.75 -5.94
N MET A 47 21.49 5.33 -6.21
CA MET A 47 21.62 6.56 -6.95
C MET A 47 22.74 6.45 -7.99
N ILE A 48 22.45 6.89 -9.20
CA ILE A 48 23.44 7.10 -10.26
C ILE A 48 23.58 8.60 -10.55
N THR A 49 24.75 8.99 -11.02
CA THR A 49 25.03 10.33 -11.54
C THR A 49 25.48 10.20 -12.99
N ALA A 50 24.84 10.93 -13.90
CA ALA A 50 25.28 10.99 -15.28
C ALA A 50 26.63 11.71 -15.37
N PRO A 51 27.55 11.28 -16.25
CA PRO A 51 28.81 11.99 -16.49
C PRO A 51 28.57 13.47 -16.87
N GLY A 52 29.58 14.32 -16.66
CA GLY A 52 29.51 15.75 -16.99
C GLY A 52 29.05 16.64 -15.82
N THR A 53 28.64 17.87 -16.13
CA THR A 53 28.27 18.89 -15.13
C THR A 53 26.88 19.43 -15.43
N PHE A 54 26.02 19.48 -14.40
CA PHE A 54 24.68 20.02 -14.53
C PHE A 54 24.70 21.47 -14.99
N ASN A 55 24.01 21.75 -16.10
CA ASN A 55 23.82 23.10 -16.61
C ASN A 55 22.36 23.54 -16.35
N PRO A 56 22.12 24.50 -15.43
CA PRO A 56 20.76 24.94 -15.11
C PRO A 56 20.04 25.63 -16.28
N ARG A 57 20.77 26.04 -17.33
CA ARG A 57 20.19 26.59 -18.57
C ARG A 57 19.82 25.51 -19.61
N LYS A 58 20.22 24.25 -19.39
CA LYS A 58 19.89 23.09 -20.23
C LYS A 58 19.37 21.92 -19.37
N PRO A 59 18.30 22.09 -18.59
CA PRO A 59 17.87 21.11 -17.58
C PRO A 59 17.36 19.78 -18.17
N MET A 60 17.07 19.73 -19.47
CA MET A 60 16.66 18.51 -20.17
C MET A 60 17.85 17.62 -20.56
N GLN A 61 19.09 18.11 -20.47
CA GLN A 61 20.27 17.30 -20.74
C GLN A 61 20.67 16.53 -19.49
N PRO A 62 21.03 15.23 -19.61
CA PRO A 62 21.28 14.40 -18.44
C PRO A 62 22.58 14.74 -17.71
N ASP A 63 23.52 15.46 -18.34
CA ASP A 63 24.86 15.69 -17.80
C ASP A 63 24.85 16.18 -16.34
N GLY A 64 25.59 15.49 -15.47
CA GLY A 64 25.70 15.79 -14.05
C GLY A 64 24.40 15.67 -13.24
N GLN A 65 23.29 15.21 -13.83
CA GLN A 65 22.06 14.93 -13.09
C GLN A 65 22.15 13.62 -12.33
N THR A 66 21.42 13.53 -11.21
CA THR A 66 21.29 12.31 -10.42
C THR A 66 19.95 11.64 -10.65
N TYR A 67 19.94 10.31 -10.54
CA TYR A 67 18.73 9.49 -10.61
C TYR A 67 18.71 8.55 -9.42
N HIS A 68 17.66 8.64 -8.61
CA HIS A 68 17.42 7.75 -7.47
C HIS A 68 16.32 6.76 -7.84
N GLY A 69 16.49 5.48 -7.52
CA GLY A 69 15.53 4.42 -7.84
C GLY A 69 15.69 3.20 -6.95
N ASP A 70 14.86 2.17 -7.17
CA ASP A 70 14.85 0.90 -6.44
C ASP A 70 14.67 1.03 -4.91
N HIS A 71 14.10 2.14 -4.44
CA HIS A 71 13.71 2.32 -3.05
C HIS A 71 12.42 1.55 -2.74
N ALA A 72 12.23 1.17 -1.49
CA ALA A 72 10.93 0.80 -0.97
C ALA A 72 10.14 2.05 -0.57
N TYR A 73 8.82 1.99 -0.66
CA TYR A 73 7.91 3.02 -0.15
C TYR A 73 7.20 2.50 1.10
N VAL A 74 6.94 3.40 2.04
CA VAL A 74 6.25 3.10 3.30
C VAL A 74 5.23 4.16 3.61
N PHE A 75 3.98 3.74 3.85
CA PHE A 75 2.98 4.52 4.55
C PHE A 75 2.83 3.98 5.96
N TYR A 76 2.75 4.86 6.97
CA TYR A 76 2.64 4.44 8.37
C TYR A 76 1.61 5.22 9.17
N GLN A 77 1.05 4.54 10.16
CA GLN A 77 0.17 5.11 11.18
C GLN A 77 0.57 4.56 12.56
N VAL A 78 0.68 5.45 13.54
CA VAL A 78 0.96 5.12 14.95
C VAL A 78 -0.23 5.56 15.79
N PRO A 79 -0.93 4.64 16.47
CA PRO A 79 -2.08 4.98 17.29
C PRO A 79 -1.63 5.59 18.62
N VAL A 80 -2.53 6.31 19.28
CA VAL A 80 -2.30 6.70 20.68
C VAL A 80 -2.11 5.45 21.54
N ASN A 81 -1.21 5.51 22.53
CA ASN A 81 -0.85 4.37 23.39
C ASN A 81 -0.41 3.12 22.61
N ALA A 82 0.41 3.33 21.57
CA ALA A 82 0.92 2.25 20.73
C ALA A 82 1.69 1.19 21.53
N ARG A 83 1.57 -0.06 21.08
CA ARG A 83 2.41 -1.18 21.48
C ARG A 83 3.85 -0.93 21.05
N LYS A 84 4.79 -1.54 21.77
CA LYS A 84 6.24 -1.35 21.57
C LYS A 84 6.73 -1.76 20.18
N LEU A 85 6.19 -2.86 19.64
CA LEU A 85 6.60 -3.39 18.34
C LEU A 85 5.52 -3.04 17.29
N PRO A 86 5.85 -2.27 16.25
CA PRO A 86 4.98 -2.08 15.10
C PRO A 86 4.93 -3.33 14.21
N ILE A 87 3.96 -3.37 13.31
CA ILE A 87 3.80 -4.40 12.29
C ILE A 87 4.12 -3.78 10.93
N VAL A 88 5.09 -4.37 10.23
CA VAL A 88 5.48 -4.02 8.86
C VAL A 88 4.88 -5.06 7.92
N MET A 89 3.94 -4.66 7.06
CA MET A 89 3.15 -5.55 6.22
C MET A 89 3.60 -5.51 4.78
N TRP A 90 4.05 -6.66 4.26
CA TRP A 90 4.65 -6.83 2.93
C TRP A 90 3.77 -7.70 2.03
N HIS A 91 3.19 -7.08 1.01
CA HIS A 91 2.32 -7.70 0.01
C HIS A 91 3.03 -8.79 -0.84
N GLY A 92 2.25 -9.54 -1.61
CA GLY A 92 2.74 -10.60 -2.51
C GLY A 92 2.97 -10.17 -3.96
N ALA A 93 3.06 -11.15 -4.87
CA ALA A 93 3.22 -10.92 -6.30
C ALA A 93 1.99 -10.21 -6.91
N GLY A 94 2.21 -9.31 -7.88
CA GLY A 94 1.16 -8.62 -8.62
C GLY A 94 0.27 -7.70 -7.78
N GLN A 95 0.62 -7.46 -6.52
CA GLN A 95 -0.15 -6.66 -5.56
C GLN A 95 0.73 -5.54 -4.98
N PHE A 96 0.13 -4.65 -4.21
CA PHE A 96 0.82 -3.59 -3.47
C PHE A 96 0.20 -3.40 -2.08
N SER A 97 0.57 -2.35 -1.35
CA SER A 97 0.08 -2.00 -0.01
C SER A 97 -1.43 -2.13 0.16
N ARG A 98 -2.21 -1.87 -0.91
CA ARG A 98 -3.65 -2.13 -0.97
C ARG A 98 -4.03 -3.46 -0.35
N THR A 99 -3.27 -4.54 -0.54
CA THR A 99 -3.42 -5.88 0.09
C THR A 99 -3.93 -5.86 1.54
N TRP A 100 -3.53 -4.85 2.32
CA TRP A 100 -3.81 -4.73 3.75
C TRP A 100 -4.81 -3.64 4.11
N GLU A 101 -5.22 -2.82 3.14
CA GLU A 101 -6.15 -1.70 3.29
C GLU A 101 -7.61 -2.18 3.28
N THR A 102 -8.57 -1.37 2.83
CA THR A 102 -9.98 -1.77 2.70
C THR A 102 -10.15 -2.96 1.77
N THR A 103 -10.90 -3.98 2.22
CA THR A 103 -11.16 -5.19 1.45
C THR A 103 -11.92 -4.89 0.16
N ALA A 104 -11.87 -5.81 -0.81
CA ALA A 104 -12.55 -5.63 -2.10
C ALA A 104 -14.07 -5.42 -1.96
N ASP A 105 -14.67 -5.95 -0.90
CA ASP A 105 -16.09 -5.78 -0.53
C ASP A 105 -16.36 -4.63 0.46
N GLY A 106 -15.37 -3.75 0.71
CA GLY A 106 -15.55 -2.51 1.48
C GLY A 106 -15.33 -2.59 2.98
N ARG A 107 -15.01 -3.76 3.55
CA ARG A 107 -14.75 -3.91 4.98
C ARG A 107 -13.35 -3.41 5.36
N GLU A 108 -13.12 -3.19 6.64
CA GLU A 108 -11.78 -2.90 7.15
C GLU A 108 -10.84 -4.08 6.94
N GLY A 109 -9.68 -3.83 6.33
CA GLY A 109 -8.58 -4.79 6.34
C GLY A 109 -7.60 -4.59 7.50
N PHE A 110 -6.46 -5.25 7.37
CA PHE A 110 -5.48 -5.39 8.44
C PHE A 110 -4.86 -4.07 8.89
N GLN A 111 -4.74 -3.09 8.00
CA GLN A 111 -4.30 -1.74 8.35
C GLN A 111 -5.12 -1.19 9.52
N ASN A 112 -6.44 -1.08 9.34
CA ASN A 112 -7.33 -0.52 10.34
C ASN A 112 -7.48 -1.47 11.53
N ILE A 113 -7.61 -2.77 11.29
CA ILE A 113 -7.80 -3.77 12.36
C ILE A 113 -6.61 -3.76 13.34
N PHE A 114 -5.37 -3.73 12.86
CA PHE A 114 -4.19 -3.70 13.75
C PHE A 114 -3.97 -2.33 14.38
N LEU A 115 -4.29 -1.25 13.68
CA LEU A 115 -4.25 0.10 14.24
C LEU A 115 -5.21 0.24 15.43
N ARG A 116 -6.45 -0.25 15.29
CA ARG A 116 -7.45 -0.34 16.39
C ARG A 116 -6.94 -1.17 17.57
N ARG A 117 -6.10 -2.17 17.31
CA ARG A 117 -5.47 -3.03 18.34
C ARG A 117 -4.20 -2.44 18.94
N ARG A 118 -3.96 -1.14 18.70
CA ARG A 118 -2.85 -0.33 19.19
C ARG A 118 -1.48 -0.75 18.65
N PHE A 119 -1.40 -1.36 17.48
CA PHE A 119 -0.11 -1.54 16.80
C PHE A 119 0.20 -0.32 15.95
N GLY A 120 1.47 0.12 15.94
CA GLY A 120 1.96 0.92 14.82
C GLY A 120 1.92 0.06 13.55
N VAL A 121 1.39 0.59 12.46
CA VAL A 121 1.25 -0.13 11.19
C VAL A 121 2.07 0.56 10.13
N TYR A 122 2.85 -0.21 9.39
CA TYR A 122 3.68 0.23 8.28
C TYR A 122 3.33 -0.65 7.07
N LEU A 123 2.61 -0.08 6.11
CA LEU A 123 2.35 -0.74 4.83
C LEU A 123 3.48 -0.40 3.88
N ILE A 124 4.02 -1.40 3.21
CA ILE A 124 5.18 -1.20 2.33
C ILE A 124 4.83 -1.61 0.91
N ASP A 125 5.30 -0.80 -0.04
CA ASP A 125 5.45 -1.21 -1.43
C ASP A 125 6.92 -1.54 -1.65
N GLN A 126 7.18 -2.78 -2.07
CA GLN A 126 8.55 -3.21 -2.35
C GLN A 126 9.12 -2.47 -3.58
N PRO A 127 10.45 -2.38 -3.71
CA PRO A 127 11.08 -1.81 -4.90
C PRO A 127 10.47 -2.36 -6.20
N ARG A 128 10.24 -1.43 -7.15
CA ARG A 128 9.66 -1.70 -8.47
C ARG A 128 8.18 -2.12 -8.45
N ARG A 129 7.41 -1.68 -7.43
CA ARG A 129 5.97 -1.95 -7.29
C ARG A 129 5.23 -0.73 -6.75
N GLY A 130 4.01 -0.47 -7.22
CA GLY A 130 3.13 0.56 -6.66
C GLY A 130 3.80 1.94 -6.57
N ASP A 131 3.74 2.56 -5.39
CA ASP A 131 4.35 3.86 -5.13
C ASP A 131 5.89 3.82 -5.18
N ALA A 132 6.49 2.63 -5.05
CA ALA A 132 7.92 2.36 -5.23
C ALA A 132 8.29 2.01 -6.69
N GLY A 133 7.55 2.55 -7.66
CA GLY A 133 7.67 2.21 -9.08
C GLY A 133 8.92 2.76 -9.79
N ARG A 134 9.72 3.62 -9.16
CA ARG A 134 10.91 4.23 -9.80
C ARG A 134 12.09 3.25 -9.83
N SER A 135 12.15 2.46 -10.88
CA SER A 135 13.15 1.41 -11.10
C SER A 135 14.52 1.96 -11.52
N MET A 136 15.62 1.29 -11.14
CA MET A 136 16.97 1.52 -11.69
C MET A 136 17.22 0.78 -13.01
N VAL A 137 16.30 -0.10 -13.40
CA VAL A 137 16.40 -0.91 -14.61
C VAL A 137 15.20 -0.67 -15.52
N GLU A 138 15.45 -0.67 -16.83
CA GLU A 138 14.41 -0.53 -17.84
C GLU A 138 13.43 -1.72 -17.80
N ALA A 139 12.15 -1.44 -18.06
CA ALA A 139 11.11 -2.45 -18.12
C ALA A 139 10.06 -2.09 -19.17
N THR A 140 9.56 -3.10 -19.89
CA THR A 140 8.39 -2.97 -20.76
C THR A 140 7.16 -3.52 -20.04
N LEU A 141 6.13 -2.68 -19.87
CA LEU A 141 4.86 -3.08 -19.26
C LEU A 141 3.86 -3.49 -20.34
N LYS A 142 3.53 -4.79 -20.41
CA LYS A 142 2.54 -5.32 -21.34
C LYS A 142 1.23 -5.65 -20.62
N PRO A 143 0.11 -4.96 -20.92
CA PRO A 143 -1.20 -5.38 -20.46
C PRO A 143 -1.48 -6.81 -20.91
N THR A 144 -1.82 -7.68 -19.96
CA THR A 144 -2.08 -9.11 -20.22
C THR A 144 -3.45 -9.46 -19.65
N PRO A 145 -4.40 -9.96 -20.47
CA PRO A 145 -5.68 -10.45 -19.97
C PRO A 145 -5.48 -11.80 -19.24
N ASP A 146 -5.24 -11.76 -17.93
CA ASP A 146 -4.93 -12.94 -17.10
C ASP A 146 -5.78 -13.03 -15.81
N GLU A 147 -6.83 -12.23 -15.69
CA GLU A 147 -7.66 -12.17 -14.47
C GLU A 147 -8.26 -13.53 -14.06
N GLN A 148 -8.67 -14.36 -15.03
CA GLN A 148 -9.18 -15.70 -14.76
C GLN A 148 -8.10 -16.65 -14.21
N LEU A 149 -6.86 -16.49 -14.66
CA LEU A 149 -5.73 -17.22 -14.10
C LEU A 149 -5.56 -16.83 -12.62
N TRP A 150 -5.62 -15.54 -12.30
CA TRP A 150 -5.49 -15.06 -10.93
C TRP A 150 -6.65 -15.49 -10.05
N PHE A 151 -7.88 -15.48 -10.55
CA PHE A 151 -9.06 -16.00 -9.84
C PHE A 151 -8.84 -17.46 -9.38
N ASN A 152 -8.36 -18.31 -10.28
CA ASN A 152 -8.05 -19.71 -9.99
C ASN A 152 -6.84 -19.83 -9.04
N GLN A 153 -5.77 -19.08 -9.31
CA GLN A 153 -4.52 -19.11 -8.53
C GLN A 153 -4.74 -18.70 -7.07
N PHE A 154 -5.64 -17.75 -6.82
CA PHE A 154 -6.02 -17.32 -5.48
C PHE A 154 -7.05 -18.25 -4.81
N ARG A 155 -7.46 -19.33 -5.49
CA ARG A 155 -8.40 -20.33 -5.00
C ARG A 155 -9.75 -19.73 -4.59
N ILE A 156 -10.20 -18.72 -5.34
CA ILE A 156 -11.56 -18.18 -5.20
C ILE A 156 -12.58 -19.18 -5.75
N GLY A 157 -12.19 -19.88 -6.81
CA GLY A 157 -12.97 -20.89 -7.48
C GLY A 157 -12.23 -21.47 -8.68
N LEU A 158 -12.98 -22.13 -9.54
CA LEU A 158 -12.56 -22.47 -10.90
C LEU A 158 -13.40 -21.59 -11.81
N TRP A 159 -12.81 -20.57 -12.45
CA TRP A 159 -13.58 -19.60 -13.21
C TRP A 159 -14.51 -20.25 -14.25
N PRO A 160 -15.78 -19.80 -14.35
CA PRO A 160 -16.40 -18.67 -13.61
C PRO A 160 -17.02 -19.04 -12.26
N GLU A 161 -16.98 -20.31 -11.85
CA GLU A 161 -17.62 -20.81 -10.63
C GLU A 161 -16.80 -20.53 -9.36
N TYR A 162 -17.48 -20.12 -8.29
CA TYR A 162 -16.87 -19.95 -6.96
C TYR A 162 -16.88 -21.29 -6.21
N PHE A 163 -15.84 -21.56 -5.41
CA PHE A 163 -15.86 -22.72 -4.52
C PHE A 163 -16.96 -22.58 -3.45
N ASN A 164 -17.55 -23.72 -3.05
CA ASN A 164 -18.49 -23.73 -1.95
C ASN A 164 -17.79 -23.33 -0.64
N GLY A 165 -18.41 -22.46 0.16
CA GLY A 165 -17.85 -21.95 1.41
C GLY A 165 -16.67 -20.97 1.29
N VAL A 166 -16.29 -20.55 0.07
CA VAL A 166 -15.24 -19.53 -0.11
C VAL A 166 -15.59 -18.23 0.62
N GLN A 167 -14.63 -17.68 1.37
CA GLN A 167 -14.79 -16.45 2.16
C GLN A 167 -14.48 -15.20 1.34
N VAL A 168 -15.07 -15.11 0.14
CA VAL A 168 -14.98 -13.94 -0.74
C VAL A 168 -16.39 -13.61 -1.21
N ALA A 169 -16.79 -12.34 -1.10
CA ALA A 169 -18.08 -11.89 -1.59
C ALA A 169 -18.18 -12.12 -3.10
N ARG A 170 -19.37 -12.52 -3.56
CA ARG A 170 -19.61 -13.02 -4.92
C ARG A 170 -20.25 -11.97 -5.82
N ASP A 171 -20.48 -10.76 -5.31
CA ASP A 171 -21.09 -9.69 -6.08
C ASP A 171 -20.11 -9.13 -7.13
N PRO A 172 -20.61 -8.60 -8.26
CA PRO A 172 -19.76 -8.06 -9.31
C PRO A 172 -18.87 -6.90 -8.85
N GLY A 173 -19.31 -6.09 -7.88
CA GLY A 173 -18.57 -4.94 -7.37
C GLY A 173 -17.30 -5.38 -6.63
N THR A 174 -17.40 -6.40 -5.78
CA THR A 174 -16.24 -7.01 -5.11
C THR A 174 -15.25 -7.55 -6.13
N ARG A 175 -15.71 -8.26 -7.17
CA ARG A 175 -14.82 -8.81 -8.20
C ARG A 175 -14.07 -7.71 -8.97
N GLU A 176 -14.77 -6.63 -9.30
CA GLU A 176 -14.17 -5.46 -9.96
C GLU A 176 -13.07 -4.84 -9.09
N GLN A 177 -13.32 -4.64 -7.80
CA GLN A 177 -12.32 -4.12 -6.87
C GLN A 177 -11.14 -5.08 -6.67
N PHE A 178 -11.39 -6.38 -6.73
CA PHE A 178 -10.37 -7.39 -6.58
C PHE A 178 -9.32 -7.33 -7.71
N PHE A 179 -9.76 -7.27 -8.98
CA PHE A 179 -8.83 -7.17 -10.10
C PHE A 179 -8.13 -5.81 -10.15
N ARG A 180 -8.82 -4.73 -9.74
CA ARG A 180 -8.22 -3.38 -9.62
C ARG A 180 -7.22 -3.23 -8.47
N ALA A 181 -7.10 -4.23 -7.59
CA ALA A 181 -6.05 -4.25 -6.56
C ALA A 181 -4.70 -4.76 -7.08
N MET A 182 -4.62 -5.20 -8.34
CA MET A 182 -3.38 -5.66 -8.96
C MET A 182 -2.57 -4.50 -9.54
N THR A 183 -1.23 -4.62 -9.50
CA THR A 183 -0.32 -3.67 -10.14
C THR A 183 0.91 -4.41 -10.70
N PRO A 184 1.46 -3.99 -11.85
CA PRO A 184 2.63 -4.65 -12.44
C PRO A 184 3.91 -4.36 -11.66
N ASN A 185 4.96 -5.14 -11.94
CA ASN A 185 6.33 -4.73 -11.62
C ASN A 185 6.82 -3.71 -12.64
N THR A 186 7.57 -2.70 -12.20
CA THR A 186 8.28 -1.75 -13.08
C THR A 186 9.74 -2.17 -13.37
N GLY A 187 10.06 -3.44 -13.14
CA GLY A 187 11.34 -4.08 -13.41
C GLY A 187 11.30 -5.58 -13.07
N PRO A 188 12.33 -6.37 -13.39
CA PRO A 188 12.39 -7.77 -13.01
C PRO A 188 12.33 -7.93 -11.49
N PHE A 189 11.70 -9.01 -11.04
CA PHE A 189 11.77 -9.43 -9.64
C PHE A 189 13.23 -9.74 -9.29
N ASP A 190 13.74 -9.07 -8.26
CA ASP A 190 15.08 -9.30 -7.73
C ASP A 190 14.99 -9.41 -6.21
N MET A 191 15.32 -10.58 -5.70
CA MET A 191 15.21 -10.89 -4.28
C MET A 191 16.15 -10.04 -3.41
N ASN A 192 17.32 -9.67 -3.94
CA ASN A 192 18.28 -8.84 -3.22
C ASN A 192 17.76 -7.42 -3.11
N VAL A 193 17.44 -6.79 -4.25
CA VAL A 193 16.94 -5.41 -4.29
C VAL A 193 15.76 -5.22 -3.33
N ILE A 194 14.77 -6.12 -3.38
CA ILE A 194 13.59 -5.98 -2.52
C ILE A 194 13.89 -6.25 -1.05
N SER A 195 14.75 -7.23 -0.71
CA SER A 195 15.11 -7.49 0.70
C SER A 195 16.00 -6.40 1.28
N ASP A 196 16.85 -5.77 0.47
CA ASP A 196 17.69 -4.63 0.88
C ASP A 196 16.81 -3.41 1.18
N GLY A 197 15.82 -3.13 0.32
CA GLY A 197 14.83 -2.09 0.55
C GLY A 197 14.07 -2.30 1.87
N VAL A 198 13.61 -3.53 2.14
CA VAL A 198 12.88 -3.83 3.40
C VAL A 198 13.80 -3.83 4.62
N SER A 199 15.05 -4.30 4.50
CA SER A 199 16.03 -4.19 5.59
C SER A 199 16.27 -2.73 5.98
N ALA A 200 16.42 -1.84 4.98
CA ALA A 200 16.61 -0.41 5.22
C ALA A 200 15.40 0.25 5.91
N ILE A 201 14.19 -0.29 5.77
CA ILE A 201 13.03 0.16 6.56
C ILE A 201 13.27 -0.15 8.04
N PHE A 202 13.68 -1.37 8.37
CA PHE A 202 13.94 -1.79 9.75
C PHE A 202 15.12 -1.05 10.38
N ASP A 203 16.13 -0.68 9.60
CA ASP A 203 17.22 0.18 10.07
C ASP A 203 16.72 1.56 10.50
N LYS A 204 15.67 2.09 9.84
CA LYS A 204 15.09 3.40 10.12
C LYS A 204 14.06 3.38 11.25
N ILE A 205 13.21 2.36 11.31
CA ILE A 205 12.12 2.30 12.30
C ILE A 205 12.51 1.59 13.60
N GLY A 206 13.61 0.83 13.57
CA GLY A 206 14.05 0.01 14.70
C GLY A 206 13.20 -1.26 14.87
N PRO A 207 13.13 -1.81 16.09
CA PRO A 207 12.51 -3.10 16.34
C PRO A 207 11.05 -3.21 15.92
N GLY A 208 10.67 -4.27 15.19
CA GLY A 208 9.29 -4.51 14.74
C GLY A 208 9.01 -5.96 14.34
N ILE A 209 7.78 -6.19 13.90
CA ILE A 209 7.28 -7.48 13.42
C ILE A 209 7.18 -7.41 11.90
N LEU A 210 7.85 -8.34 11.20
CA LEU A 210 7.71 -8.47 9.76
C LEU A 210 6.54 -9.42 9.44
N PHE A 211 5.57 -8.93 8.68
CA PHE A 211 4.38 -9.68 8.29
C PHE A 211 4.30 -9.77 6.76
N THR A 212 4.51 -10.96 6.20
CA THR A 212 4.61 -11.15 4.75
C THR A 212 3.47 -12.01 4.19
N HIS A 213 3.20 -11.85 2.89
CA HIS A 213 2.25 -12.64 2.14
C HIS A 213 2.85 -13.22 0.83
N SER A 214 2.60 -14.51 0.59
CA SER A 214 2.88 -15.21 -0.67
C SER A 214 4.33 -15.02 -1.13
N GLN A 215 4.58 -14.38 -2.29
CA GLN A 215 5.91 -14.14 -2.86
C GLN A 215 6.87 -13.46 -1.88
N ALA A 216 6.38 -12.58 -1.00
CA ALA A 216 7.22 -11.93 0.01
C ALA A 216 7.72 -12.88 1.11
N GLY A 217 7.22 -14.13 1.15
CA GLY A 217 7.65 -15.14 2.10
C GLY A 217 9.16 -15.41 2.03
N GLY A 218 9.66 -15.75 0.84
CA GLY A 218 11.09 -16.00 0.60
C GLY A 218 11.97 -14.77 0.87
N PRO A 219 11.72 -13.62 0.21
CA PRO A 219 12.46 -12.38 0.44
C PRO A 219 12.43 -11.90 1.88
N GLY A 220 11.34 -12.14 2.62
CA GLY A 220 11.24 -11.83 4.04
C GLY A 220 12.22 -12.64 4.88
N TRP A 221 12.43 -13.93 4.59
CA TRP A 221 13.48 -14.72 5.24
C TRP A 221 14.87 -14.16 4.97
N LEU A 222 15.16 -13.79 3.72
CA LEU A 222 16.43 -13.16 3.37
C LEU A 222 16.63 -11.82 4.09
N THR A 223 15.57 -11.03 4.22
CA THR A 223 15.60 -9.76 4.96
C THR A 223 15.97 -9.97 6.44
N VAL A 224 15.39 -11.00 7.08
CA VAL A 224 15.74 -11.36 8.47
C VAL A 224 17.21 -11.74 8.60
N ILE A 225 17.77 -12.46 7.63
CA ILE A 225 19.19 -12.86 7.63
C ILE A 225 20.11 -11.64 7.45
N LYS A 226 19.74 -10.71 6.56
CA LYS A 226 20.53 -9.49 6.27
C LYS A 226 20.52 -8.47 7.41
N ASN A 227 19.48 -8.44 8.23
CA ASN A 227 19.33 -7.47 9.30
C ASN A 227 20.12 -7.92 10.57
N GLU A 228 21.46 -7.81 10.51
CA GLU A 228 22.42 -8.33 11.51
C GLU A 228 22.22 -7.79 12.94
N LYS A 229 21.59 -6.62 13.09
CA LYS A 229 21.03 -6.16 14.38
C LYS A 229 19.57 -6.56 14.34
N PRO A 230 19.06 -7.49 15.16
CA PRO A 230 17.72 -8.06 14.94
C PRO A 230 16.64 -7.04 15.26
N ALA A 231 16.42 -6.05 14.39
CA ALA A 231 15.31 -5.13 14.47
C ALA A 231 14.04 -5.92 14.14
N ILE A 232 14.12 -6.92 13.26
CA ILE A 232 13.03 -7.88 13.10
C ILE A 232 13.00 -8.81 14.33
N LYS A 233 11.98 -8.64 15.17
CA LYS A 233 11.81 -9.42 16.42
C LYS A 233 10.93 -10.65 16.24
N ALA A 234 10.08 -10.65 15.22
CA ALA A 234 9.26 -11.80 14.83
C ALA A 234 8.91 -11.69 13.34
N GLY A 235 8.83 -12.84 12.66
CA GLY A 235 8.38 -12.95 11.27
C GLY A 235 7.14 -13.82 11.18
N PHE A 236 6.06 -13.30 10.61
CA PHE A 236 4.88 -14.07 10.24
C PHE A 236 4.83 -14.17 8.72
N PHE A 237 4.91 -15.40 8.20
CA PHE A 237 4.97 -15.68 6.78
C PHE A 237 3.69 -16.39 6.34
N LEU A 238 2.73 -15.64 5.78
CA LEU A 238 1.50 -16.22 5.24
C LEU A 238 1.75 -16.75 3.84
N PHE A 239 1.94 -18.05 3.74
CA PHE A 239 1.95 -18.75 2.46
C PHE A 239 0.51 -18.98 1.99
N ASN A 240 0.09 -18.21 0.99
CA ASN A 240 -1.11 -18.45 0.18
C ASN A 240 -2.49 -18.14 0.79
N GLY A 241 -2.61 -17.31 1.83
CA GLY A 241 -3.92 -16.80 2.26
C GLY A 241 -4.26 -15.50 1.54
N ILE A 242 -5.46 -15.37 0.93
CA ILE A 242 -5.92 -14.06 0.46
C ILE A 242 -6.00 -13.15 1.71
N ALA A 243 -5.13 -12.15 1.81
CA ALA A 243 -5.04 -11.24 2.96
C ALA A 243 -6.36 -10.50 3.29
N TRP A 244 -7.29 -10.51 2.34
CA TRP A 244 -8.61 -9.90 2.37
C TRP A 244 -9.70 -10.75 3.08
N GLN A 245 -9.37 -11.97 3.52
CA GLN A 245 -10.35 -12.90 4.09
C GLN A 245 -10.53 -12.69 5.60
N ARG A 246 -11.66 -12.08 5.95
CA ARG A 246 -12.38 -12.35 7.20
C ARG A 246 -13.86 -12.36 6.93
#